data_AF-A0A0J7JTX5-F1
#
_entry.id   AF-A0A0J7JTX5-F1
#
_cell.length_a   1.000
_cell.length_b   1.000
_cell.length_c   1.000
_cell.angle_alpha   90.00
_cell.angle_beta   90.00
_cell.angle_gamma   90.00
#
_symmetry.space_group_name_H-M   'P 1'
#
loop_
_entity.id
_entity.type
_entity.pdbx_description
1 polymer ?
#
loop_
_entity_poly.entity_id
_entity_poly.type
_entity_poly.pdbx_seq_one_letter_code
_entity_poly.pdbx_strand_id
1 'polypeptide(L)'
;QPDVIAAISELLDDPNYWGEVLPPPPKAEQPPPAPAPLPQPRPPKVGTIIQRSDHVTRRKMAMLMTVPPPPPSRRARKTTATELTTGASTSAAEQQPQLLLPAGPLPSPPIRVQIEPGVIVDVPHFCVHVSRKYKARTPQGRWVLRFSRTGQFRYHRKLN
;
A
#
# COMPACT_ATOMS: atom_id res chain seq x y z
N GLN A 1 39.45 28.20 54.55
CA GLN A 1 38.46 27.21 54.07
C GLN A 1 39.19 26.30 53.10
N PRO A 2 39.05 24.97 53.19
CA PRO A 2 39.68 24.09 52.21
C PRO A 2 39.10 24.37 50.82
N ASP A 3 39.99 24.49 49.83
CA ASP A 3 39.64 24.82 48.45
C ASP A 3 38.97 23.62 47.80
N VAL A 4 37.64 23.68 47.68
CA VAL A 4 36.78 22.59 47.20
C VAL A 4 37.18 22.13 45.81
N ILE A 5 37.71 23.05 44.98
CA ILE A 5 38.13 22.72 43.61
C ILE A 5 39.40 21.86 43.64
N ALA A 6 40.33 22.11 44.56
CA ALA A 6 41.53 21.29 44.71
C ALA A 6 41.20 19.86 45.14
N ALA A 7 40.25 19.69 46.07
CA ALA A 7 39.79 18.38 46.54
C ALA A 7 39.07 17.57 45.44
N ILE A 8 38.34 18.23 44.54
CA ILE A 8 37.70 17.57 43.40
C ILE A 8 38.73 17.07 42.39
N SER A 9 39.78 17.87 42.11
CA SER A 9 40.85 17.47 41.19
C SER A 9 41.62 16.26 41.73
N GLU A 10 41.96 16.27 43.03
CA GLU A 10 42.66 15.15 43.69
C GLU A 10 41.83 13.84 43.65
N LEU A 11 40.50 13.93 43.76
CA LEU A 11 39.60 12.78 43.65
C LEU A 11 39.48 12.24 42.21
N LEU A 12 39.57 13.12 41.21
CA LEU A 12 39.47 12.76 39.80
C LEU A 12 40.76 12.14 39.26
N ASP A 13 41.90 12.47 39.86
CA ASP A 13 43.22 11.96 39.49
C ASP A 13 43.54 10.58 40.10
N ASP A 14 42.68 10.02 40.96
CA ASP A 14 42.85 8.65 41.47
C ASP A 14 42.26 7.61 40.48
N PRO A 15 43.13 6.83 39.78
CA PRO A 15 42.67 5.84 38.81
C PRO A 15 41.95 4.65 39.46
N ASN A 16 42.08 4.46 40.78
CA ASN A 16 41.49 3.33 41.49
C ASN A 16 40.11 3.66 42.10
N TYR A 17 39.78 4.94 42.25
CA TYR A 17 38.50 5.41 42.81
C TYR A 17 37.28 4.88 42.03
N TRP A 18 37.34 4.89 40.70
CA TRP A 18 36.24 4.43 39.85
C TRP A 18 36.04 2.91 39.88
N GLY A 19 37.05 2.14 40.29
CA GLY A 19 36.99 0.68 40.39
C GLY A 19 36.29 0.18 41.66
N GLU A 20 36.36 0.93 42.76
CA GLU A 20 35.75 0.55 44.05
C GLU A 20 34.29 1.01 44.17
N VAL A 21 33.92 2.14 43.54
CA VAL A 21 32.57 2.72 43.65
C VAL A 21 31.56 2.03 42.74
N LEU A 22 32.01 1.44 41.63
CA LEU A 22 31.13 0.76 40.69
C LEU A 22 30.99 -0.72 41.05
N PRO A 23 29.77 -1.25 41.27
CA PRO A 23 29.59 -2.68 41.44
C PRO A 23 30.10 -3.41 40.18
N PRO A 24 30.76 -4.56 40.32
CA PRO A 24 31.25 -5.31 39.17
C PRO A 24 30.07 -5.62 38.24
N PRO A 25 30.25 -5.53 36.91
CA PRO A 25 29.19 -5.85 35.98
C PRO A 25 28.73 -7.30 36.22
N PRO A 26 27.41 -7.57 36.19
CA PRO A 26 26.92 -8.93 36.34
C PRO A 26 27.60 -9.83 35.31
N LYS A 27 28.18 -10.94 35.75
CA LYS A 27 28.75 -11.97 34.86
C LYS A 27 27.70 -12.29 33.80
N ALA A 28 28.07 -12.10 32.53
CA ALA A 28 27.20 -12.40 31.40
C ALA A 28 26.73 -13.86 31.51
N GLU A 29 25.45 -14.05 31.83
CA GLU A 29 24.78 -15.33 31.73
C GLU A 29 24.87 -15.77 30.27
N GLN A 30 25.45 -16.94 30.04
CA GLN A 30 25.67 -17.45 28.70
C GLN A 30 24.31 -17.55 28.00
N PRO A 31 24.13 -16.94 26.81
CA PRO A 31 22.84 -16.99 26.13
C PRO A 31 22.44 -18.44 25.88
N PRO A 32 21.15 -18.80 26.02
CA PRO A 32 20.69 -20.17 25.79
C PRO A 32 21.08 -20.62 24.37
N PRO A 33 21.43 -21.91 24.18
CA PRO A 33 21.81 -22.43 22.88
C PRO A 33 20.69 -22.18 21.86
N ALA A 34 21.07 -21.67 20.68
CA ALA A 34 20.12 -21.31 19.64
C ALA A 34 19.25 -22.52 19.24
N PRO A 35 17.93 -22.32 18.99
CA PRO A 35 17.07 -23.39 18.53
C PRO A 35 17.55 -23.96 17.19
N ALA A 36 17.42 -25.28 17.01
CA ALA A 36 17.84 -25.96 15.80
C ALA A 36 17.16 -25.36 14.55
N PRO A 37 17.87 -25.20 13.42
CA PRO A 37 17.30 -24.65 12.21
C PRO A 37 16.16 -25.52 11.67
N LEU A 38 15.05 -24.88 11.29
CA LEU A 38 13.90 -25.54 10.68
C LEU A 38 14.30 -26.21 9.36
N PRO A 39 13.73 -27.39 9.02
CA PRO A 39 13.98 -28.04 7.74
C PRO A 39 13.50 -27.15 6.59
N GLN A 40 14.39 -26.91 5.61
CA GLN A 40 14.04 -26.15 4.42
C GLN A 40 13.08 -26.95 3.52
N PRO A 41 12.09 -26.30 2.88
CA PRO A 41 11.20 -26.96 1.94
C PRO A 41 11.99 -27.50 0.76
N ARG A 42 11.80 -28.78 0.44
CA ARG A 42 12.52 -29.43 -0.67
C ARG A 42 12.07 -28.81 -2.00
N PRO A 43 12.99 -28.58 -2.95
CA PRO A 43 12.61 -28.14 -4.28
C PRO A 43 11.72 -29.20 -4.96
N PRO A 44 10.78 -28.78 -5.82
CA PRO A 44 9.93 -29.71 -6.55
C PRO A 44 10.77 -30.64 -7.44
N LYS A 45 10.36 -31.91 -7.54
CA LYS A 45 11.03 -32.88 -8.41
C LYS A 45 10.98 -32.42 -9.87
N VAL A 46 12.09 -32.56 -10.58
CA VAL A 46 12.17 -32.37 -12.04
C VAL A 46 11.09 -33.25 -12.68
N GLY A 47 10.17 -32.64 -13.43
CA GLY A 47 9.00 -33.31 -14.02
C GLY A 47 7.65 -33.00 -13.35
N THR A 48 7.61 -32.25 -12.24
CA THR A 48 6.34 -31.79 -11.63
C THR A 48 5.82 -30.53 -12.35
N ILE A 49 5.16 -30.71 -13.50
CA ILE A 49 4.66 -29.60 -14.34
C ILE A 49 3.17 -29.37 -14.09
N ILE A 50 2.80 -28.98 -12.88
CA ILE A 50 1.57 -28.20 -12.68
C ILE A 50 1.85 -27.14 -11.62
N GLN A 51 2.17 -25.93 -12.08
CA GLN A 51 2.20 -24.76 -11.22
C GLN A 51 0.78 -24.22 -11.04
N ARG A 52 0.54 -23.43 -9.98
CA ARG A 52 -0.77 -22.81 -9.73
C ARG A 52 -1.27 -21.97 -10.92
N SER A 53 -0.35 -21.40 -11.71
CA SER A 53 -0.64 -20.68 -12.94
C SER A 53 -1.33 -21.54 -13.99
N ASP A 54 -0.97 -22.82 -14.11
CA ASP A 54 -1.43 -23.69 -15.20
C ASP A 54 -2.91 -24.02 -15.05
N HIS A 55 -3.41 -24.12 -13.81
CA HIS A 55 -4.83 -24.25 -13.52
C HIS A 55 -5.62 -22.99 -13.92
N VAL A 56 -5.07 -21.80 -13.66
CA VAL A 56 -5.70 -20.52 -14.05
C VAL A 56 -5.75 -20.39 -15.57
N THR A 57 -4.65 -20.72 -16.24
CA THR A 57 -4.57 -20.70 -17.71
C THR A 57 -5.53 -21.70 -18.33
N ARG A 58 -5.62 -22.93 -17.81
CA ARG A 58 -6.60 -23.94 -18.27
C ARG A 58 -8.04 -23.46 -18.12
N ARG A 59 -8.38 -22.85 -16.98
CA ARG A 59 -9.74 -22.32 -16.76
C ARG A 59 -10.08 -21.19 -17.74
N LYS A 60 -9.13 -20.30 -18.00
CA LYS A 60 -9.30 -19.21 -18.98
C LYS A 60 -9.48 -19.76 -20.40
N MET A 61 -8.66 -20.72 -20.81
CA MET A 61 -8.81 -21.39 -22.10
C MET A 61 -10.18 -22.05 -22.22
N ALA A 62 -10.62 -22.78 -21.19
CA ALA A 62 -11.94 -23.42 -21.19
C ALA A 62 -13.06 -22.40 -21.41
N MET A 63 -13.03 -21.27 -20.69
CA MET A 63 -14.02 -20.19 -20.83
C MET A 63 -14.00 -19.54 -22.22
N LEU A 64 -12.81 -19.34 -22.80
CA LEU A 64 -12.68 -18.70 -24.13
C LEU A 64 -13.18 -19.61 -25.25
N MET A 65 -13.02 -20.93 -25.10
CA MET A 65 -13.42 -21.91 -26.11
C MET A 65 -14.89 -22.33 -25.99
N THR A 66 -15.54 -22.09 -24.85
CA THR A 66 -16.99 -22.30 -24.72
C THR A 66 -17.78 -21.26 -25.49
N VAL A 67 -18.63 -21.72 -26.42
CA VAL A 67 -19.62 -20.88 -27.11
C VAL A 67 -20.58 -20.31 -26.07
N PRO A 68 -20.78 -18.97 -26.03
CA PRO A 68 -21.66 -18.36 -25.05
C PRO A 68 -23.11 -18.80 -25.27
N PRO A 69 -23.93 -18.90 -24.21
CA PRO A 69 -25.34 -19.22 -24.35
C PRO A 69 -26.05 -18.18 -25.22
N PRO A 70 -27.10 -18.58 -25.97
CA PRO A 70 -27.84 -17.66 -26.80
C PRO A 70 -28.50 -16.56 -25.95
N PRO A 71 -28.56 -15.32 -26.46
CA PRO A 71 -29.16 -14.22 -25.73
C PRO A 71 -30.64 -14.49 -25.43
N PRO A 72 -31.17 -14.02 -24.29
CA PRO A 72 -32.56 -14.25 -23.92
C PRO A 72 -33.52 -13.57 -24.93
N SER A 73 -34.59 -14.29 -25.28
CA SER A 73 -35.61 -13.83 -26.22
C SER A 73 -36.34 -12.58 -25.71
N ARG A 74 -36.21 -11.45 -26.41
CA ARG A 74 -36.96 -10.22 -26.11
C ARG A 74 -38.40 -10.38 -26.62
N ARG A 75 -39.38 -10.41 -25.72
CA ARG A 75 -40.80 -10.31 -26.09
C ARG A 75 -41.05 -8.96 -26.77
N ALA A 76 -41.49 -8.99 -28.02
CA ALA A 76 -41.97 -7.81 -28.74
C ALA A 76 -43.22 -7.25 -28.03
N ARG A 77 -43.15 -5.99 -27.58
CA ARG A 77 -44.34 -5.26 -27.12
C ARG A 77 -45.14 -4.86 -28.35
N LYS A 78 -46.41 -5.27 -28.40
CA LYS A 78 -47.37 -4.82 -29.41
C LYS A 78 -47.64 -3.33 -29.20
N THR A 79 -47.27 -2.50 -30.16
CA THR A 79 -47.67 -1.09 -30.25
C THR A 79 -49.09 -1.03 -30.81
N THR A 80 -50.06 -0.62 -29.98
CA THR A 80 -51.34 -0.11 -30.46
C THR A 80 -51.15 1.32 -30.95
N ALA A 81 -51.51 1.56 -32.21
CA ALA A 81 -51.52 2.86 -32.87
C ALA A 81 -52.60 3.77 -32.29
N THR A 82 -52.28 5.05 -32.10
CA THR A 82 -53.28 6.13 -32.06
C THR A 82 -52.64 7.40 -32.65
N GLU A 83 -53.05 7.63 -33.90
CA GLU A 83 -53.32 8.90 -34.61
C GLU A 83 -52.35 10.10 -34.60
N LEU A 84 -52.14 10.58 -35.84
CA LEU A 84 -51.46 11.79 -36.28
C LEU A 84 -52.35 13.02 -36.10
N THR A 85 -51.81 14.13 -35.56
CA THR A 85 -52.08 15.49 -36.09
C THR A 85 -50.89 16.45 -35.86
N THR A 86 -50.54 17.12 -36.94
CA THR A 86 -49.52 18.12 -37.28
C THR A 86 -49.27 19.29 -36.31
N GLY A 87 -48.00 19.66 -36.15
CA GLY A 87 -47.55 20.97 -35.63
C GLY A 87 -46.02 21.07 -35.62
N ALA A 88 -45.45 22.02 -36.36
CA ALA A 88 -44.08 22.02 -36.86
C ALA A 88 -42.98 22.54 -35.90
N SER A 89 -41.77 22.03 -36.13
CA SER A 89 -40.45 22.66 -35.94
C SER A 89 -39.94 22.91 -34.51
N THR A 90 -38.92 22.16 -34.07
CA THR A 90 -37.48 22.55 -34.11
C THR A 90 -36.70 21.70 -33.09
N SER A 91 -35.57 21.13 -33.55
CA SER A 91 -34.49 20.49 -32.78
C SER A 91 -34.74 19.13 -32.12
N ALA A 92 -34.15 18.13 -32.76
CA ALA A 92 -33.88 16.80 -32.21
C ALA A 92 -33.10 16.90 -30.88
N ALA A 93 -33.81 16.73 -29.76
CA ALA A 93 -33.18 16.29 -28.53
C ALA A 93 -32.94 14.79 -28.66
N GLU A 94 -31.72 14.41 -29.00
CA GLU A 94 -31.22 13.05 -28.83
C GLU A 94 -31.39 12.65 -27.36
N GLN A 95 -32.48 11.96 -27.05
CA GLN A 95 -32.61 11.21 -25.81
C GLN A 95 -31.62 10.03 -25.89
N GLN A 96 -30.36 10.31 -25.57
CA GLN A 96 -29.40 9.25 -25.27
C GLN A 96 -30.00 8.41 -24.12
N PRO A 97 -30.09 7.07 -24.26
CA PRO A 97 -30.49 6.24 -23.14
C PRO A 97 -29.45 6.44 -22.03
N GLN A 98 -29.89 6.92 -20.87
CA GLN A 98 -28.99 7.07 -19.72
C GLN A 98 -28.42 5.69 -19.39
N LEU A 99 -27.15 5.50 -19.73
CA LEU A 99 -26.42 4.27 -19.43
C LEU A 99 -26.37 4.13 -17.92
N LEU A 100 -27.05 3.09 -17.43
CA LEU A 100 -27.06 2.70 -16.03
C LEU A 100 -25.63 2.25 -15.68
N LEU A 101 -24.83 3.19 -15.18
CA LEU A 101 -23.45 2.93 -14.76
C LEU A 101 -23.49 1.88 -13.64
N PRO A 102 -22.64 0.84 -13.69
CA PRO A 102 -22.54 -0.09 -12.57
C PRO A 102 -22.08 0.71 -11.36
N ALA A 103 -22.97 0.90 -10.40
CA ALA A 103 -22.71 1.60 -9.14
C ALA A 103 -21.83 0.70 -8.25
N GLY A 104 -20.56 0.57 -8.61
CA GLY A 104 -19.53 0.01 -7.75
C GLY A 104 -19.13 1.02 -6.67
N PRO A 105 -18.51 0.58 -5.56
CA PRO A 105 -17.99 1.49 -4.55
C PRO A 105 -17.07 2.54 -5.20
N LEU A 106 -17.27 3.81 -4.87
CA LEU A 106 -16.41 4.89 -5.36
C LEU A 106 -14.96 4.62 -4.93
N PRO A 107 -13.96 4.81 -5.82
CA PRO A 107 -12.56 4.69 -5.41
C PRO A 107 -12.27 5.70 -4.30
N SER A 108 -11.53 5.26 -3.29
CA SER A 108 -11.17 6.11 -2.15
C SER A 108 -10.43 7.36 -2.65
N PRO A 109 -10.79 8.56 -2.17
CA PRO A 109 -10.18 9.79 -2.65
C PRO A 109 -8.67 9.82 -2.34
N PRO A 110 -7.85 10.43 -3.20
CA PRO A 110 -6.44 10.68 -2.92
C PRO A 110 -6.26 11.50 -1.64
N ILE A 111 -5.24 11.18 -0.85
CA ILE A 111 -4.94 11.80 0.44
C ILE A 111 -3.87 12.88 0.21
N ARG A 112 -4.16 14.11 0.64
CA ARG A 112 -3.18 15.21 0.62
C ARG A 112 -2.16 15.02 1.75
N VAL A 113 -0.90 14.86 1.38
CA VAL A 113 0.20 14.71 2.33
C VAL A 113 1.15 15.90 2.20
N GLN A 114 1.34 16.61 3.29
CA GLN A 114 2.33 17.68 3.38
C GLN A 114 3.70 17.06 3.68
N ILE A 115 4.64 17.20 2.74
CA ILE A 115 6.00 16.67 2.89
C ILE A 115 6.87 17.68 3.63
N GLU A 116 6.89 18.91 3.13
CA GLU A 116 7.55 20.07 3.74
C GLU A 116 6.54 21.21 3.88
N PRO A 117 6.84 22.24 4.70
CA PRO A 117 6.08 23.49 4.72
C PRO A 117 5.90 24.02 3.30
N GLY A 118 4.66 23.96 2.77
CA GLY A 118 4.34 24.41 1.40
C GLY A 118 4.44 23.37 0.28
N VAL A 119 4.89 22.13 0.54
CA VAL A 119 4.91 21.05 -0.47
C VAL A 119 3.83 20.01 -0.17
N ILE A 120 2.70 20.13 -0.85
CA ILE A 120 1.57 19.20 -0.74
C ILE A 120 1.58 18.26 -1.94
N VAL A 121 1.46 16.96 -1.67
CA VAL A 121 1.37 15.92 -2.69
C VAL A 121 0.10 15.11 -2.50
N ASP A 122 -0.63 14.91 -3.60
CA ASP A 122 -1.76 14.00 -3.64
C ASP A 122 -1.26 12.55 -3.75
N VAL A 123 -1.46 11.79 -2.68
CA VAL A 123 -1.02 10.40 -2.57
C VAL A 123 -2.24 9.48 -2.68
N PRO A 124 -2.29 8.54 -3.63
CA PRO A 124 -3.38 7.59 -3.74
C PRO A 124 -3.57 6.78 -2.45
N HIS A 125 -4.82 6.48 -2.08
CA HIS A 125 -5.15 5.73 -0.87
C HIS A 125 -4.42 4.37 -0.78
N PHE A 126 -4.31 3.67 -1.91
CA PHE A 126 -3.54 2.42 -2.04
C PHE A 126 -2.08 2.60 -1.61
N CYS A 127 -1.46 3.72 -1.97
CA CYS A 127 -0.06 3.99 -1.65
C CYS A 127 0.15 4.28 -0.16
N VAL A 128 -0.87 4.80 0.52
CA VAL A 128 -0.85 5.08 1.96
C VAL A 128 -1.05 3.80 2.78
N HIS A 129 -2.06 3.01 2.45
CA HIS A 129 -2.50 1.89 3.30
C HIS A 129 -1.99 0.52 2.86
N VAL A 130 -1.79 0.31 1.55
CA VAL A 130 -1.44 -1.00 1.00
C VAL A 130 0.06 -1.10 0.72
N SER A 131 0.58 -0.32 -0.23
CA SER A 131 2.02 -0.36 -0.55
C SER A 131 2.88 0.38 0.48
N ARG A 132 2.28 1.35 1.19
CA ARG A 132 2.92 2.23 2.18
C ARG A 132 4.14 2.97 1.65
N LYS A 133 4.21 3.15 0.33
CA LYS A 133 5.33 3.77 -0.38
C LYS A 133 4.81 4.52 -1.59
N TYR A 134 5.24 5.77 -1.71
CA TYR A 134 4.91 6.61 -2.86
C TYR A 134 6.15 7.35 -3.36
N LYS A 135 6.28 7.47 -4.68
CA LYS A 135 7.32 8.28 -5.32
C LYS A 135 6.64 9.50 -5.93
N ALA A 136 6.80 10.66 -5.31
CA ALA A 136 6.22 11.88 -5.81
C ALA A 136 7.18 12.62 -6.73
N ARG A 137 6.63 13.30 -7.73
CA ARG A 137 7.36 14.28 -8.54
C ARG A 137 6.71 15.63 -8.29
N THR A 138 7.49 16.56 -7.77
CA THR A 138 7.08 17.94 -7.51
C THR A 138 8.02 18.89 -8.26
N PRO A 139 7.65 20.15 -8.49
CA PRO A 139 8.54 21.14 -9.09
C PRO A 139 9.88 21.28 -8.34
N GLN A 140 9.86 21.08 -7.01
CA GLN A 140 11.04 21.17 -6.16
C GLN A 140 11.95 19.93 -6.20
N GLY A 141 11.53 18.85 -6.89
CA GLY A 141 12.30 17.62 -7.01
C GLY A 141 11.47 16.35 -6.89
N ARG A 142 12.19 15.23 -6.81
CA ARG A 142 11.60 13.90 -6.65
C ARG A 142 11.65 13.49 -5.19
N TRP A 143 10.59 12.83 -4.71
CA TRP A 143 10.50 12.44 -3.30
C TRP A 143 10.12 10.98 -3.16
N VAL A 144 10.64 10.34 -2.12
CA VAL A 144 10.19 9.03 -1.65
C VAL A 144 9.48 9.23 -0.32
N LEU A 145 8.20 8.90 -0.28
CA LEU A 145 7.37 8.96 0.91
C LEU A 145 7.13 7.54 1.44
N ARG A 146 7.12 7.41 2.76
CA ARG A 146 6.73 6.17 3.43
C ARG A 146 5.67 6.43 4.50
N PHE A 147 4.75 5.48 4.58
CA PHE A 147 3.62 5.51 5.48
C PHE A 147 3.70 4.37 6.49
N SER A 148 3.11 4.58 7.66
CA SER A 148 2.92 3.56 8.67
C SER A 148 1.85 2.55 8.26
N ARG A 149 1.67 1.51 9.06
CA ARG A 149 0.55 0.56 8.88
C ARG A 149 -0.82 1.22 9.07
N THR A 150 -0.91 2.29 9.86
CA THR A 150 -2.14 3.05 10.11
C THR A 150 -2.36 4.18 9.10
N GLY A 151 -1.52 4.28 8.06
CA GLY A 151 -1.62 5.33 7.05
C GLY A 151 -0.99 6.67 7.44
N GLN A 152 -0.44 6.79 8.66
CA GLN A 152 0.29 7.98 9.08
C GLN A 152 1.58 8.16 8.29
N PHE A 153 1.87 9.39 7.89
CA PHE A 153 3.13 9.76 7.24
C PHE A 153 4.28 9.65 8.24
N ARG A 154 5.36 8.93 7.87
CA ARG A 154 6.47 8.66 8.80
C ARG A 154 7.81 9.17 8.32
N TYR A 155 8.01 9.20 7.01
CA TYR A 155 9.32 9.46 6.45
C TYR A 155 9.21 9.98 5.03
N HIS A 156 10.03 10.98 4.74
CA HIS A 156 10.31 11.42 3.39
C HIS A 156 11.80 11.52 3.11
N ARG A 157 12.15 11.38 1.85
CA ARG A 157 13.47 11.72 1.35
C ARG A 157 13.37 12.37 -0.02
N LYS A 158 14.08 13.49 -0.18
CA LYS A 158 14.33 14.09 -1.48
C LYS A 158 15.37 13.26 -2.24
N LEU A 159 15.09 12.99 -3.50
CA LEU A 159 16.03 12.44 -4.46
C LEU A 159 16.57 13.61 -5.28
N ASN A 160 17.88 13.81 -5.20
CA ASN A 160 18.62 14.76 -6.04
C ASN A 160 18.62 14.29 -7.49
#